data_AF-F7UWZ2-F1
#
_entry.id   AF-F7UWZ2-F1
#
_cell.length_a   1.000
_cell.length_b   1.000
_cell.length_c   1.000
_cell.angle_alpha   90.00
_cell.angle_beta   90.00
_cell.angle_gamma   90.00
#
_symmetry.space_group_name_H-M   'P 1'
#
loop_
_entity.id
_entity.type
_entity.pdbx_description
1 polymer ?
#
loop_
_entity_poly.entity_id
_entity_poly.type
_entity_poly.pdbx_seq_one_letter_code
_entity_poly.pdbx_strand_id
1 'polypeptide(L)'
;MKTGSESRIAVPAQTKPHARAITQKARVGGCLAAASLVALSALGCTTQDNTGGIGFLNLGGGLSYDEAKQLPFKQVDVDPTRAHTIYFAGGCFWGIDAYFSLVPGVVDTTSGYANGTVENPSYENVCTGNTGHAETVRVRYDPEAVSLQTLVENYFGLIDPLSVNSQGNDLGTQYRTGIYYEDAGDLPVLEAAYAAEEERVGRPLAVELEPLTCFYEAEEYHQDYLDKNPTGYCHVDFSGLQAFADDGSEGTSLDASAYEKPSEDTLREQLTPEQFDVTQNAATERPFTGEYYNNTEPGIYVDVATGEPLFSSADQYDAGCGWPSFTKPIDPNVVSEWADTSHGMNRVEVKSRVGESHLGHVFNDGPTDKGGLRYCINSASLRFVPLADMDAQGYGDLKHLVISQK
;
A
#
# COMPACT_ATOMS: atom_id res chain seq x y z
N MET A 1 -53.83 2.37 62.85
CA MET A 1 -54.93 1.65 62.17
C MET A 1 -54.72 1.89 60.67
N LYS A 2 -54.24 0.89 59.90
CA LYS A 2 -55.02 0.13 58.89
C LYS A 2 -55.92 1.06 58.05
N THR A 3 -55.83 1.25 56.73
CA THR A 3 -55.52 0.41 55.53
C THR A 3 -55.38 1.40 54.34
N GLY A 4 -54.51 1.27 53.33
CA GLY A 4 -54.51 0.29 52.24
C GLY A 4 -55.16 0.85 50.96
N SER A 5 -54.38 1.15 49.90
CA SER A 5 -54.80 1.02 48.48
C SER A 5 -53.59 1.05 47.55
N GLU A 6 -53.61 0.13 46.58
CA GLU A 6 -52.54 -0.32 45.70
C GLU A 6 -52.13 0.68 44.60
N SER A 7 -50.85 0.68 44.23
CA SER A 7 -50.36 1.21 42.94
C SER A 7 -49.64 0.09 42.18
N ARG A 8 -50.27 -0.42 41.13
CA ARG A 8 -49.65 -1.35 40.17
C ARG A 8 -48.89 -0.55 39.11
N ILE A 9 -47.60 -0.81 38.98
CA ILE A 9 -46.73 -0.35 37.90
C ILE A 9 -46.75 -1.44 36.81
N ALA A 10 -47.08 -1.05 35.58
CA ALA A 10 -47.05 -1.91 34.41
C ALA A 10 -45.70 -1.83 33.71
N VAL A 11 -45.17 -3.00 33.33
CA VAL A 11 -43.97 -3.22 32.51
C VAL A 11 -44.35 -3.17 31.03
N PRO A 12 -43.54 -2.56 30.13
CA PRO A 12 -43.54 -2.91 28.72
C PRO A 12 -42.32 -3.74 28.32
N ALA A 13 -42.60 -4.69 27.44
CA ALA A 13 -41.72 -5.75 26.95
C ALA A 13 -40.77 -5.31 25.84
N GLN A 14 -39.74 -6.13 25.68
CA GLN A 14 -38.60 -6.05 24.76
C GLN A 14 -38.99 -6.08 23.26
N THR A 15 -38.26 -5.32 22.45
CA THR A 15 -38.23 -5.41 20.99
C THR A 15 -36.85 -5.88 20.53
N LYS A 16 -36.79 -7.01 19.80
CA LYS A 16 -35.64 -7.45 18.99
C LYS A 16 -35.90 -7.10 17.51
N PRO A 17 -34.90 -6.66 16.73
CA PRO A 17 -35.06 -6.49 15.29
C PRO A 17 -34.78 -7.79 14.52
N HIS A 18 -35.53 -7.96 13.43
CA HIS A 18 -35.50 -9.06 12.49
C HIS A 18 -34.32 -8.98 11.50
N ALA A 19 -33.57 -10.07 11.38
CA ALA A 19 -32.65 -10.32 10.27
C ALA A 19 -33.42 -10.64 8.97
N ARG A 20 -33.02 -10.01 7.86
CA ARG A 20 -33.50 -10.33 6.50
C ARG A 20 -32.60 -11.38 5.85
N ALA A 21 -33.16 -12.56 5.60
CA ALA A 21 -32.57 -13.57 4.73
C ALA A 21 -32.88 -13.25 3.26
N ILE A 22 -31.85 -13.23 2.40
CA ILE A 22 -31.99 -13.13 0.94
C ILE A 22 -31.96 -14.55 0.37
N THR A 23 -33.05 -14.93 -0.30
CA THR A 23 -33.27 -16.24 -0.92
C THR A 23 -32.66 -16.27 -2.32
N GLN A 24 -31.74 -17.20 -2.58
CA GLN A 24 -31.28 -17.56 -3.94
C GLN A 24 -32.37 -18.35 -4.66
N LYS A 25 -32.79 -17.90 -5.85
CA LYS A 25 -33.66 -18.66 -6.76
C LYS A 25 -32.82 -19.31 -7.86
N ALA A 26 -32.74 -20.64 -7.82
CA ALA A 26 -32.33 -21.48 -8.94
C ALA A 26 -33.33 -21.36 -10.09
N ARG A 27 -32.85 -21.29 -11.34
CA ARG A 27 -33.64 -21.54 -12.54
C ARG A 27 -33.06 -22.73 -13.30
N VAL A 28 -33.92 -23.70 -13.49
CA VAL A 28 -33.76 -24.90 -14.33
C VAL A 28 -34.34 -24.60 -15.71
N GLY A 29 -33.64 -25.05 -16.74
CA GLY A 29 -34.10 -25.16 -18.13
C GLY A 29 -32.86 -25.42 -18.98
N GLY A 30 -32.73 -26.44 -19.81
CA GLY A 30 -33.67 -27.36 -20.44
C GLY A 30 -33.01 -27.74 -21.76
N CYS A 31 -32.70 -29.02 -21.94
CA CYS A 31 -31.89 -29.57 -23.04
C CYS A 31 -32.41 -29.22 -24.45
N LEU A 32 -31.48 -28.95 -25.37
CA LEU A 32 -31.58 -29.34 -26.77
C LEU A 32 -30.18 -29.64 -27.31
N ALA A 33 -29.99 -30.91 -27.68
CA ALA A 33 -28.76 -31.42 -28.27
C ALA A 33 -28.78 -31.22 -29.79
N ALA A 34 -27.68 -30.71 -30.34
CA ALA A 34 -27.31 -30.90 -31.73
C ALA A 34 -25.80 -31.16 -31.77
N ALA A 35 -25.43 -32.39 -32.12
CA ALA A 35 -24.07 -32.86 -32.24
C ALA A 35 -23.52 -32.52 -33.64
N SER A 36 -22.33 -31.95 -33.71
CA SER A 36 -21.42 -32.01 -34.86
C SER A 36 -19.98 -31.92 -34.38
N LEU A 37 -19.20 -32.95 -34.75
CA LEU A 37 -17.78 -33.12 -34.48
C LEU A 37 -16.92 -32.00 -35.10
N VAL A 38 -15.95 -31.46 -34.35
CA VAL A 38 -14.61 -31.15 -34.86
C VAL A 38 -13.59 -31.45 -33.76
N ALA A 39 -12.57 -32.22 -34.12
CA ALA A 39 -11.47 -32.64 -33.27
C ALA A 39 -10.58 -31.44 -32.87
N LEU A 40 -10.22 -31.36 -31.59
CA LEU A 40 -9.19 -30.44 -31.08
C LEU A 40 -8.04 -31.26 -30.49
N SER A 41 -6.90 -31.21 -31.16
CA SER A 41 -5.61 -31.65 -30.65
C SER A 41 -5.13 -30.70 -29.54
N ALA A 42 -4.63 -31.30 -28.47
CA ALA A 42 -4.01 -30.61 -27.34
C ALA A 42 -2.79 -29.78 -27.77
N LEU A 43 -2.80 -28.50 -27.41
CA LEU A 43 -1.61 -27.74 -27.05
C LEU A 43 -2.01 -26.82 -25.89
N GLY A 44 -1.33 -27.02 -24.75
CA GLY A 44 -1.53 -26.23 -23.54
C GLY A 44 -1.17 -24.78 -23.77
N CYS A 45 -2.06 -23.89 -23.33
CA CYS A 45 -1.83 -22.46 -23.26
C CYS A 45 -1.92 -22.08 -21.78
N THR A 46 -0.79 -21.77 -21.18
CA THR A 46 -0.68 -21.20 -19.83
C THR A 46 -1.04 -19.72 -19.92
N THR A 47 -2.18 -19.34 -19.36
CA THR A 47 -2.59 -17.95 -19.16
C THR A 47 -1.96 -17.43 -17.86
N GLN A 48 -1.09 -16.43 -17.97
CA GLN A 48 -0.65 -15.62 -16.84
C GLN A 48 -1.21 -14.21 -17.06
N ASP A 49 -2.30 -13.93 -16.35
CA ASP A 49 -2.88 -12.60 -16.19
C ASP A 49 -2.21 -11.97 -14.96
N ASN A 50 -1.74 -10.73 -15.08
CA ASN A 50 -1.15 -9.97 -13.96
C ASN A 50 -1.69 -8.53 -13.96
N THR A 51 -2.69 -8.32 -13.11
CA THR A 51 -3.06 -7.07 -12.43
C THR A 51 -2.09 -6.92 -11.24
N GLY A 52 -1.42 -5.81 -10.97
CA GLY A 52 -1.77 -4.42 -11.18
C GLY A 52 -1.65 -3.71 -9.84
N GLY A 53 -0.47 -3.77 -9.20
CA GLY A 53 -0.34 -3.25 -7.86
C GLY A 53 1.02 -2.94 -7.34
N ILE A 54 1.04 -2.10 -6.27
CA ILE A 54 2.20 -1.67 -5.49
C ILE A 54 3.28 -2.72 -5.66
N GLY A 55 4.16 -2.43 -6.62
CA GLY A 55 5.14 -3.39 -7.07
C GLY A 55 6.21 -3.39 -6.01
N PHE A 56 6.03 -4.14 -4.93
CA PHE A 56 7.18 -4.81 -4.33
C PHE A 56 7.73 -5.66 -5.46
N LEU A 57 8.74 -5.11 -6.13
CA LEU A 57 9.56 -5.81 -7.08
C LEU A 57 9.95 -7.10 -6.39
N ASN A 58 9.32 -8.20 -6.79
CA ASN A 58 9.72 -9.54 -6.41
C ASN A 58 11.03 -9.81 -7.16
N LEU A 59 12.08 -9.14 -6.71
CA LEU A 59 13.46 -9.44 -6.98
C LEU A 59 13.63 -10.85 -6.44
N GLY A 60 13.72 -11.83 -7.33
CA GLY A 60 13.99 -13.20 -6.94
C GLY A 60 15.19 -13.23 -5.99
N GLY A 61 14.90 -13.44 -4.70
CA GLY A 61 15.80 -13.20 -3.57
C GLY A 61 15.19 -12.21 -2.56
N GLY A 62 14.06 -12.56 -1.96
CA GLY A 62 13.44 -11.78 -0.89
C GLY A 62 14.41 -11.54 0.27
N LEU A 63 14.27 -10.40 0.93
CA LEU A 63 15.19 -9.98 1.98
C LEU A 63 14.92 -10.80 3.24
N SER A 64 15.96 -11.41 3.83
CA SER A 64 15.81 -12.12 5.11
C SER A 64 15.69 -11.16 6.28
N TYR A 65 15.18 -11.65 7.43
CA TYR A 65 15.08 -10.85 8.65
C TYR A 65 16.45 -10.32 9.11
N ASP A 66 17.49 -11.16 9.06
CA ASP A 66 18.85 -10.74 9.43
C ASP A 66 19.39 -9.65 8.51
N GLU A 67 19.10 -9.71 7.21
CA GLU A 67 19.45 -8.64 6.26
C GLU A 67 18.63 -7.36 6.52
N ALA A 68 17.34 -7.50 6.87
CA ALA A 68 16.45 -6.38 7.21
C ALA A 68 16.96 -5.57 8.39
N LYS A 69 17.43 -6.25 9.44
CA LYS A 69 18.00 -5.61 10.63
C LYS A 69 19.24 -4.77 10.35
N GLN A 70 19.93 -5.03 9.24
CA GLN A 70 21.12 -4.28 8.84
C GLN A 70 20.80 -3.11 7.91
N LEU A 71 19.53 -2.92 7.53
CA LEU A 71 19.15 -1.77 6.73
C LEU A 71 19.44 -0.48 7.52
N PRO A 72 19.96 0.56 6.86
CA PRO A 72 20.27 1.82 7.50
C PRO A 72 18.98 2.62 7.74
N PHE A 73 18.11 2.21 8.66
CA PHE A 73 16.81 2.88 8.83
C PHE A 73 16.93 4.38 9.13
N LYS A 74 16.02 5.17 8.53
CA LYS A 74 15.88 6.60 8.86
C LYS A 74 15.66 6.75 10.36
N GLN A 75 16.43 7.66 10.97
CA GLN A 75 16.23 8.01 12.37
C GLN A 75 14.96 8.86 12.49
N VAL A 76 13.98 8.37 13.23
CA VAL A 76 12.72 9.08 13.49
C VAL A 76 12.58 9.26 15.00
N ASP A 77 12.21 10.46 15.42
CA ASP A 77 11.89 10.73 16.82
C ASP A 77 10.50 10.15 17.12
N VAL A 78 10.45 9.17 18.02
CA VAL A 78 9.22 8.44 18.36
C VAL A 78 8.84 8.81 19.79
N ASP A 79 7.62 9.31 19.98
CA ASP A 79 7.05 9.61 21.30
C ASP A 79 6.02 8.53 21.70
N PRO A 80 6.37 7.62 22.64
CA PRO A 80 5.47 6.58 23.10
C PRO A 80 4.18 7.09 23.78
N THR A 81 4.14 8.35 24.19
CA THR A 81 2.96 8.95 24.85
C THR A 81 1.86 9.31 23.85
N ARG A 82 2.18 9.39 22.56
CA ARG A 82 1.25 9.61 21.45
C ARG A 82 0.83 8.33 20.73
N ALA A 83 1.22 7.17 21.26
CA ALA A 83 1.05 5.90 20.58
C ALA A 83 -0.43 5.63 20.22
N HIS A 84 -0.69 5.44 18.93
CA HIS A 84 -1.92 4.89 18.40
C HIS A 84 -1.75 3.39 18.17
N THR A 85 -2.85 2.62 18.14
CA THR A 85 -2.78 1.15 18.09
C THR A 85 -3.64 0.59 16.95
N ILE A 86 -3.06 -0.33 16.19
CA ILE A 86 -3.76 -1.12 15.16
C ILE A 86 -3.35 -2.60 15.29
N TYR A 87 -4.20 -3.51 14.80
CA TYR A 87 -3.96 -4.96 14.92
C TYR A 87 -4.00 -5.64 13.55
N PHE A 88 -2.96 -6.40 13.24
CA PHE A 88 -2.80 -7.09 11.96
C PHE A 88 -2.78 -8.62 12.15
N ALA A 89 -3.74 -9.31 11.56
CA ALA A 89 -3.74 -10.76 11.38
C ALA A 89 -3.31 -11.09 9.96
N GLY A 90 -2.19 -11.80 9.78
CA GLY A 90 -1.56 -11.95 8.47
C GLY A 90 -0.89 -13.30 8.26
N GLY A 91 -1.43 -14.37 8.87
CA GLY A 91 -0.76 -15.67 8.91
C GLY A 91 -0.01 -15.89 10.22
N CYS A 92 1.08 -16.67 10.19
CA CYS A 92 1.95 -16.84 11.35
C CYS A 92 2.47 -15.48 11.83
N PHE A 93 2.16 -15.10 13.08
CA PHE A 93 2.49 -13.75 13.58
C PHE A 93 4.00 -13.50 13.69
N TRP A 94 4.87 -14.52 13.66
CA TRP A 94 6.31 -14.36 13.87
C TRP A 94 6.95 -13.44 12.82
N GLY A 95 6.55 -13.60 11.56
CA GLY A 95 7.05 -12.75 10.47
C GLY A 95 6.43 -11.35 10.49
N ILE A 96 5.14 -11.26 10.82
CA ILE A 96 4.43 -9.97 10.90
C ILE A 96 4.99 -9.11 12.04
N ASP A 97 5.20 -9.71 13.20
CA ASP A 97 5.80 -9.09 14.40
C ASP A 97 7.19 -8.55 14.06
N ALA A 98 8.04 -9.41 13.51
CA ALA A 98 9.39 -9.07 13.09
C ALA A 98 9.45 -7.99 12.00
N TYR A 99 8.48 -7.93 11.09
CA TYR A 99 8.46 -6.90 10.05
C TYR A 99 8.13 -5.54 10.67
N PHE A 100 7.02 -5.46 11.42
CA PHE A 100 6.56 -4.20 11.98
C PHE A 100 7.47 -3.67 13.08
N SER A 101 8.18 -4.53 13.83
CA SER A 101 9.16 -4.08 14.83
C SER A 101 10.36 -3.35 14.24
N LEU A 102 10.60 -3.49 12.92
CA LEU A 102 11.66 -2.78 12.20
C LEU A 102 11.20 -1.49 11.52
N VAL A 103 9.90 -1.21 11.47
CA VAL A 103 9.37 0.00 10.81
C VAL A 103 9.66 1.24 11.68
N PRO A 104 10.41 2.24 11.19
CA PRO A 104 10.61 3.48 11.92
C PRO A 104 9.28 4.17 12.23
N GLY A 105 9.10 4.60 13.48
CA GLY A 105 7.83 5.16 13.97
C GLY A 105 6.95 4.15 14.73
N VAL A 106 7.21 2.84 14.60
CA VAL A 106 6.60 1.84 15.48
C VAL A 106 7.26 1.91 16.86
N VAL A 107 6.42 1.97 17.90
CA VAL A 107 6.83 2.03 19.31
C VAL A 107 7.13 0.63 19.84
N ASP A 108 6.21 -0.31 19.60
CA ASP A 108 6.35 -1.73 19.94
C ASP A 108 5.33 -2.60 19.20
N THR A 109 5.65 -3.89 19.14
CA THR A 109 4.78 -4.95 18.62
C THR A 109 4.49 -5.97 19.72
N THR A 110 3.36 -6.65 19.65
CA THR A 110 3.03 -7.77 20.54
C THR A 110 2.25 -8.83 19.80
N SER A 111 2.77 -10.06 19.76
CA SER A 111 2.09 -11.22 19.19
C SER A 111 0.97 -11.72 20.11
N GLY A 112 -0.17 -12.11 19.54
CA GLY A 112 -1.33 -12.55 20.31
C GLY A 112 -2.46 -13.17 19.48
N TYR A 113 -3.61 -13.31 20.13
CA TYR A 113 -4.79 -14.00 19.63
C TYR A 113 -6.01 -13.08 19.70
N ALA A 114 -6.59 -12.75 18.54
CA ALA A 114 -7.68 -11.78 18.45
C ALA A 114 -9.00 -12.39 17.96
N ASN A 115 -10.10 -11.75 18.36
CA ASN A 115 -11.45 -11.94 17.82
C ASN A 115 -11.99 -13.39 17.85
N GLY A 116 -11.54 -14.19 18.82
CA GLY A 116 -12.12 -15.50 19.11
C GLY A 116 -13.13 -15.48 20.27
N THR A 117 -13.58 -16.68 20.61
CA THR A 117 -14.67 -16.92 21.57
C THR A 117 -14.21 -17.53 22.89
N VAL A 118 -12.97 -18.03 22.94
CA VAL A 118 -12.38 -18.64 24.13
C VAL A 118 -11.58 -17.60 24.89
N GLU A 119 -11.85 -17.45 26.19
CA GLU A 119 -11.11 -16.54 27.06
C GLU A 119 -9.70 -17.08 27.37
N ASN A 120 -8.68 -16.21 27.29
CA ASN A 120 -7.26 -16.54 27.55
C ASN A 120 -6.80 -17.87 26.90
N PRO A 121 -6.89 -17.99 25.55
CA PRO A 121 -6.49 -19.22 24.87
C PRO A 121 -4.96 -19.42 24.96
N SER A 122 -4.50 -20.67 25.04
CA SER A 122 -3.10 -21.01 24.77
C SER A 122 -2.89 -21.23 23.27
N TYR A 123 -1.64 -21.23 22.83
CA TYR A 123 -1.28 -21.58 21.45
C TYR A 123 -1.91 -22.91 21.01
N GLU A 124 -1.86 -23.96 21.85
CA GLU A 124 -2.45 -25.26 21.50
C GLU A 124 -3.96 -25.19 21.30
N ASN A 125 -4.66 -24.36 22.07
CA ASN A 125 -6.10 -24.13 21.88
C ASN A 125 -6.33 -23.50 20.51
N VAL A 126 -5.57 -22.46 20.15
CA VAL A 126 -5.70 -21.74 18.88
C VAL A 126 -5.39 -22.65 17.69
N CYS A 127 -4.33 -23.46 17.74
CA CYS A 127 -3.98 -24.41 16.68
C CYS A 127 -5.06 -25.47 16.40
N THR A 128 -6.02 -25.69 17.32
CA THR A 128 -7.16 -26.58 17.01
C THR A 128 -8.13 -26.00 15.98
N GLY A 129 -8.07 -24.68 15.73
CA GLY A 129 -9.01 -23.94 14.87
C GLY A 129 -10.39 -23.72 15.49
N ASN A 130 -10.66 -24.22 16.71
CA ASN A 130 -11.99 -24.18 17.32
C ASN A 130 -12.25 -22.96 18.20
N THR A 131 -11.23 -22.16 18.51
CA THR A 131 -11.38 -21.00 19.39
C THR A 131 -11.97 -19.80 18.66
N GLY A 132 -11.84 -19.75 17.33
CA GLY A 132 -12.18 -18.60 16.50
C GLY A 132 -11.14 -17.47 16.53
N HIS A 133 -10.06 -17.62 17.30
CA HIS A 133 -9.01 -16.59 17.34
C HIS A 133 -8.20 -16.57 16.04
N ALA A 134 -7.79 -15.40 15.60
CA ALA A 134 -6.70 -15.21 14.64
C ALA A 134 -5.39 -15.02 15.39
N GLU A 135 -4.29 -15.52 14.84
CA GLU A 135 -2.96 -15.02 15.18
C GLU A 135 -2.87 -13.57 14.72
N THR A 136 -2.44 -12.67 15.60
CA THR A 136 -2.55 -11.23 15.39
C THR A 136 -1.41 -10.51 16.08
N VAL A 137 -0.87 -9.48 15.44
CA VAL A 137 0.13 -8.59 16.02
C VAL A 137 -0.54 -7.28 16.37
N ARG A 138 -0.45 -6.87 17.64
CA ARG A 138 -0.73 -5.51 18.08
C ARG A 138 0.46 -4.64 17.70
N VAL A 139 0.23 -3.59 16.91
CA VAL A 139 1.25 -2.61 16.53
C VAL A 139 0.90 -1.28 17.18
N ARG A 140 1.75 -0.82 18.09
CA ARG A 140 1.68 0.53 18.65
C ARG A 140 2.65 1.43 17.91
N TYR A 141 2.20 2.58 17.43
CA TYR A 141 3.02 3.47 16.59
C TYR A 141 2.76 4.93 16.93
N ASP A 142 3.73 5.79 16.69
CA ASP A 142 3.55 7.24 16.79
C ASP A 142 3.02 7.78 15.45
N PRO A 143 1.78 8.29 15.38
CA PRO A 143 1.18 8.76 14.13
C PRO A 143 1.89 10.00 13.53
N GLU A 144 2.71 10.71 14.31
CA GLU A 144 3.56 11.77 13.77
C GLU A 144 4.86 11.24 13.14
N ALA A 145 5.25 10.00 13.44
CA ALA A 145 6.44 9.35 12.93
C ALA A 145 6.15 8.42 11.74
N VAL A 146 5.03 7.70 11.78
CA VAL A 146 4.56 6.82 10.70
C VAL A 146 3.04 6.84 10.62
N SER A 147 2.50 6.94 9.40
CA SER A 147 1.05 7.04 9.21
C SER A 147 0.37 5.67 9.23
N LEU A 148 -0.92 5.63 9.60
CA LEU A 148 -1.75 4.44 9.48
C LEU A 148 -1.78 3.90 8.04
N GLN A 149 -1.89 4.80 7.06
CA GLN A 149 -1.89 4.46 5.63
C GLN A 149 -0.64 3.65 5.27
N THR A 150 0.53 4.13 5.68
CA THR A 150 1.82 3.46 5.45
C THR A 150 1.84 2.06 6.07
N LEU A 151 1.36 1.90 7.30
CA LEU A 151 1.34 0.60 7.97
C LEU A 151 0.42 -0.40 7.26
N VAL A 152 -0.75 0.05 6.78
CA VAL A 152 -1.73 -0.79 6.08
C VAL A 152 -1.25 -1.18 4.68
N GLU A 153 -0.62 -0.26 3.95
CA GLU A 153 0.00 -0.55 2.66
C GLU A 153 1.14 -1.57 2.80
N ASN A 154 1.96 -1.44 3.84
CA ASN A 154 2.98 -2.42 4.15
C ASN A 154 2.36 -3.78 4.49
N TYR A 155 1.33 -3.81 5.33
CA TYR A 155 0.59 -5.04 5.66
C TYR A 155 0.12 -5.78 4.41
N PHE A 156 -0.50 -5.10 3.43
CA PHE A 156 -0.92 -5.73 2.18
C PHE A 156 0.25 -6.28 1.36
N GLY A 157 1.44 -5.69 1.47
CA GLY A 157 2.67 -6.23 0.90
C GLY A 157 3.16 -7.52 1.54
N LEU A 158 2.77 -7.82 2.79
CA LEU A 158 3.24 -9.01 3.52
C LEU A 158 2.38 -10.26 3.27
N ILE A 159 1.16 -10.09 2.79
CA ILE A 159 0.15 -11.16 2.74
C ILE A 159 -0.30 -11.45 1.30
N ASP A 160 -0.89 -12.62 1.09
CA ASP A 160 -1.83 -12.84 -0.02
C ASP A 160 -3.23 -12.35 0.42
N PRO A 161 -3.70 -11.20 -0.09
CA PRO A 161 -4.98 -10.60 0.35
C PRO A 161 -6.21 -11.34 -0.20
N LEU A 162 -6.02 -12.30 -1.12
CA LEU A 162 -7.10 -13.11 -1.70
C LEU A 162 -7.22 -14.48 -1.03
N SER A 163 -6.20 -14.89 -0.27
CA SER A 163 -6.16 -16.18 0.38
C SER A 163 -7.11 -16.24 1.57
N VAL A 164 -7.87 -17.33 1.66
CA VAL A 164 -8.85 -17.57 2.73
C VAL A 164 -8.28 -18.58 3.71
N ASN A 165 -8.12 -18.19 4.98
CA ASN A 165 -7.64 -19.05 6.08
C ASN A 165 -6.29 -19.73 5.79
N SER A 166 -5.38 -19.03 5.12
CA SER A 166 -4.07 -19.55 4.74
C SER A 166 -3.11 -18.41 4.42
N GLN A 167 -1.84 -18.52 4.81
CA GLN A 167 -0.73 -17.68 4.36
C GLN A 167 0.54 -18.53 4.24
N GLY A 168 1.24 -18.46 3.11
CA GLY A 168 2.37 -19.34 2.85
C GLY A 168 2.00 -20.83 2.95
N ASN A 169 2.65 -21.55 3.88
CA ASN A 169 2.37 -22.97 4.15
C ASN A 169 1.45 -23.17 5.37
N ASP A 170 1.04 -22.08 6.03
CA ASP A 170 0.25 -22.10 7.25
C ASP A 170 -1.24 -22.14 6.90
N LEU A 171 -1.92 -23.23 7.26
CA LEU A 171 -3.33 -23.50 6.93
C LEU A 171 -4.20 -23.52 8.19
N GLY A 172 -5.29 -22.76 8.20
CA GLY A 172 -6.24 -22.73 9.30
C GLY A 172 -6.88 -21.37 9.52
N THR A 173 -8.02 -21.35 10.23
CA THR A 173 -8.76 -20.13 10.56
C THR A 173 -7.96 -19.17 11.45
N GLN A 174 -6.99 -19.69 12.20
CA GLN A 174 -6.04 -18.89 12.97
C GLN A 174 -5.08 -18.08 12.09
N TYR A 175 -4.89 -18.48 10.82
CA TYR A 175 -4.03 -17.80 9.86
C TYR A 175 -4.84 -16.98 8.83
N ARG A 176 -6.10 -16.68 9.14
CA ARG A 176 -6.90 -15.77 8.31
C ARG A 176 -6.30 -14.37 8.34
N THR A 177 -6.56 -13.62 7.28
CA THR A 177 -6.11 -12.24 7.14
C THR A 177 -7.17 -11.29 7.70
N GLY A 178 -6.74 -10.27 8.45
CA GLY A 178 -7.65 -9.31 9.07
C GLY A 178 -6.94 -8.05 9.57
N ILE A 179 -7.64 -6.93 9.51
CA ILE A 179 -7.26 -5.68 10.17
C ILE A 179 -8.31 -5.38 11.24
N TYR A 180 -7.87 -5.27 12.48
CA TYR A 180 -8.73 -4.98 13.61
C TYR A 180 -8.41 -3.62 14.23
N TYR A 181 -9.44 -2.79 14.42
CA TYR A 181 -9.32 -1.43 14.93
C TYR A 181 -10.07 -1.25 16.25
N GLU A 182 -9.52 -0.43 17.15
CA GLU A 182 -10.21 0.01 18.36
C GLU A 182 -10.91 1.36 18.15
N ASP A 183 -10.31 2.25 17.36
CA ASP A 183 -10.83 3.57 17.05
C ASP A 183 -11.58 3.56 15.72
N ALA A 184 -12.87 3.91 15.74
CA ALA A 184 -13.66 4.05 14.52
C ALA A 184 -13.21 5.25 13.67
N GLY A 185 -12.41 6.17 14.21
CA GLY A 185 -11.76 7.25 13.47
C GLY A 185 -10.76 6.77 12.41
N ASP A 186 -10.27 5.53 12.51
CA ASP A 186 -9.34 4.93 11.56
C ASP A 186 -10.04 4.48 10.26
N LEU A 187 -11.36 4.24 10.32
CA LEU A 187 -12.13 3.65 9.22
C LEU A 187 -11.95 4.35 7.87
N PRO A 188 -11.96 5.70 7.75
CA PRO A 188 -11.76 6.34 6.45
C PRO A 188 -10.42 6.00 5.79
N VAL A 189 -9.35 5.89 6.58
CA VAL A 189 -8.02 5.51 6.06
C VAL A 189 -8.00 4.03 5.70
N LEU A 190 -8.55 3.17 6.56
CA LEU A 190 -8.63 1.73 6.30
C LEU A 190 -9.47 1.44 5.05
N GLU A 191 -10.66 2.03 4.92
CA GLU A 191 -11.54 1.84 3.76
C GLU A 191 -10.90 2.34 2.46
N ALA A 192 -10.16 3.46 2.51
CA ALA A 192 -9.42 3.96 1.34
C ALA A 192 -8.31 2.99 0.92
N ALA A 193 -7.52 2.47 1.87
CA ALA A 193 -6.48 1.49 1.59
C ALA A 193 -7.06 0.17 1.05
N TYR A 194 -8.19 -0.31 1.59
CA TYR A 194 -8.90 -1.47 1.06
C TYR A 194 -9.38 -1.24 -0.37
N ALA A 195 -9.98 -0.08 -0.66
CA ALA A 195 -10.45 0.24 -2.01
C ALA A 195 -9.29 0.26 -3.02
N ALA A 196 -8.17 0.87 -2.65
CA ALA A 196 -6.96 0.87 -3.46
C ALA A 196 -6.44 -0.56 -3.70
N GLU A 197 -6.40 -1.40 -2.66
CA GLU A 197 -5.96 -2.79 -2.77
C GLU A 197 -6.94 -3.66 -3.58
N GLU A 198 -8.25 -3.46 -3.47
CA GLU A 198 -9.24 -4.19 -4.28
C GLU A 198 -9.15 -3.83 -5.76
N GLU A 199 -8.93 -2.55 -6.07
CA GLU A 199 -8.64 -2.08 -7.43
C GLU A 199 -7.37 -2.74 -7.95
N ARG A 200 -6.33 -2.78 -7.10
CA ARG A 200 -5.04 -3.38 -7.35
C ARG A 200 -5.12 -4.85 -7.80
N VAL A 201 -5.82 -5.65 -7.01
CA VAL A 201 -5.98 -7.09 -7.25
C VAL A 201 -7.13 -7.39 -8.23
N GLY A 202 -7.95 -6.39 -8.56
CA GLY A 202 -9.06 -6.47 -9.51
C GLY A 202 -10.28 -7.23 -8.98
N ARG A 203 -10.40 -7.43 -7.67
CA ARG A 203 -11.51 -8.16 -7.02
C ARG A 203 -11.57 -7.91 -5.50
N PRO A 204 -12.68 -8.26 -4.83
CA PRO A 204 -12.79 -8.10 -3.38
C PRO A 204 -11.77 -8.93 -2.60
N LEU A 205 -11.28 -8.38 -1.49
CA LEU A 205 -10.30 -9.03 -0.62
C LEU A 205 -10.94 -10.14 0.22
N ALA A 206 -10.12 -11.11 0.64
CA ALA A 206 -10.47 -12.07 1.69
C ALA A 206 -10.19 -11.51 3.10
N VAL A 207 -9.45 -10.40 3.19
CA VAL A 207 -9.07 -9.74 4.44
C VAL A 207 -10.31 -9.17 5.13
N GLU A 208 -10.57 -9.59 6.37
CA GLU A 208 -11.67 -9.02 7.16
C GLU A 208 -11.29 -7.64 7.73
N LEU A 209 -12.24 -6.70 7.73
CA LEU A 209 -12.08 -5.36 8.34
C LEU A 209 -13.14 -5.23 9.45
N GLU A 210 -12.72 -5.43 10.69
CA GLU A 210 -13.67 -5.54 11.81
C GLU A 210 -13.17 -4.78 13.05
N PRO A 211 -14.06 -4.29 13.93
CA PRO A 211 -13.64 -3.77 15.22
C PRO A 211 -12.99 -4.88 16.06
N LEU A 212 -11.97 -4.52 16.85
CA LEU A 212 -11.37 -5.44 17.80
C LEU A 212 -12.38 -5.77 18.93
N THR A 213 -12.60 -7.05 19.16
CA THR A 213 -13.51 -7.54 20.22
C THR A 213 -12.76 -8.06 21.44
N CYS A 214 -11.62 -8.71 21.23
CA CYS A 214 -10.70 -9.15 22.27
C CYS A 214 -9.31 -9.38 21.68
N PHE A 215 -8.29 -9.26 22.53
CA PHE A 215 -6.90 -9.59 22.22
C PHE A 215 -6.26 -10.21 23.46
N TYR A 216 -5.64 -11.37 23.30
CA TYR A 216 -4.88 -12.06 24.34
C TYR A 216 -3.44 -12.19 23.90
N GLU A 217 -2.50 -11.69 24.70
CA GLU A 217 -1.07 -11.82 24.40
C GLU A 217 -0.67 -13.30 24.35
N ALA A 218 0.09 -13.65 23.33
CA ALA A 218 0.66 -14.99 23.20
C ALA A 218 1.75 -15.21 24.26
N GLU A 219 2.09 -16.48 24.49
CA GLU A 219 3.13 -16.84 25.45
C GLU A 219 4.49 -16.22 25.10
N GLU A 220 5.33 -15.98 26.11
CA GLU A 220 6.64 -15.30 25.97
C GLU A 220 7.56 -15.92 24.90
N TYR A 221 7.44 -17.22 24.62
CA TYR A 221 8.28 -17.85 23.61
C TYR A 221 7.88 -17.46 22.17
N HIS A 222 6.69 -16.89 21.97
CA HIS A 222 6.23 -16.36 20.68
C HIS A 222 6.61 -14.90 20.45
N GLN A 223 6.77 -14.11 21.51
CA GLN A 223 7.17 -12.70 21.42
C GLN A 223 8.58 -12.59 20.84
N ASP A 224 8.82 -11.68 19.89
CA ASP A 224 10.14 -11.47 19.28
C ASP A 224 10.79 -12.77 18.79
N TYR A 225 9.99 -13.70 18.26
CA TYR A 225 10.45 -15.07 17.98
C TYR A 225 11.65 -15.11 17.03
N LEU A 226 11.69 -14.26 16.00
CA LEU A 226 12.79 -14.21 15.05
C LEU A 226 14.04 -13.52 15.61
N ASP A 227 13.93 -12.66 16.61
CA ASP A 227 15.09 -12.19 17.37
C ASP A 227 15.71 -13.32 18.21
N LYS A 228 14.85 -14.14 18.82
CA LYS A 228 15.27 -15.31 19.62
C LYS A 228 15.78 -16.45 18.73
N ASN A 229 15.26 -16.56 17.51
CA ASN A 229 15.53 -17.64 16.56
C ASN A 229 15.72 -17.05 15.14
N PRO A 230 16.90 -16.48 14.81
CA PRO A 230 17.12 -15.78 13.53
C PRO A 230 16.93 -16.65 12.28
N THR A 231 17.21 -17.95 12.39
CA THR A 231 16.96 -18.94 11.32
C THR A 231 15.61 -19.64 11.46
N GLY A 232 14.70 -19.05 12.23
CA GLY A 232 13.36 -19.54 12.48
C GLY A 232 12.51 -19.54 11.21
N TYR A 233 11.38 -20.23 11.27
CA TYR A 233 10.41 -20.21 10.17
C TYR A 233 9.84 -18.80 9.97
N CYS A 234 9.81 -18.33 8.73
CA CYS A 234 9.16 -17.10 8.32
C CYS A 234 8.68 -17.23 6.87
N HIS A 235 7.42 -16.89 6.61
CA HIS A 235 6.87 -16.83 5.25
C HIS A 235 6.84 -15.40 4.68
N VAL A 236 7.12 -14.39 5.49
CA VAL A 236 7.10 -12.97 5.14
C VAL A 236 8.38 -12.57 4.41
N ASP A 237 8.25 -11.75 3.37
CA ASP A 237 9.36 -11.06 2.69
C ASP A 237 9.60 -9.69 3.34
N PHE A 238 10.84 -9.42 3.75
CA PHE A 238 11.22 -8.16 4.39
C PHE A 238 11.68 -7.09 3.40
N SER A 239 11.63 -7.35 2.09
CA SER A 239 12.08 -6.43 1.04
C SER A 239 11.40 -5.06 1.14
N GLY A 240 10.15 -5.00 1.58
CA GLY A 240 9.43 -3.74 1.74
C GLY A 240 10.04 -2.78 2.77
N LEU A 241 10.86 -3.28 3.70
CA LEU A 241 11.56 -2.44 4.66
C LEU A 241 12.62 -1.54 4.02
N GLN A 242 13.04 -1.82 2.79
CA GLN A 242 13.94 -0.95 2.03
C GLN A 242 13.36 0.45 1.82
N ALA A 243 12.03 0.61 1.80
CA ALA A 243 11.37 1.91 1.71
C ALA A 243 11.65 2.82 2.92
N PHE A 244 12.05 2.23 4.06
CA PHE A 244 12.41 2.96 5.28
C PHE A 244 13.92 3.13 5.49
N ALA A 245 14.73 2.55 4.60
CA ALA A 245 16.17 2.73 4.64
C ALA A 245 16.55 4.17 4.25
N ASP A 246 17.40 4.78 5.06
CA ASP A 246 18.20 5.94 4.73
C ASP A 246 19.26 5.51 3.70
N ASP A 247 18.93 5.67 2.43
CA ASP A 247 19.85 5.42 1.31
C ASP A 247 20.92 6.54 1.18
N GLY A 248 21.01 7.44 2.17
CA GLY A 248 21.85 8.64 2.12
C GLY A 248 21.33 9.70 1.16
N SER A 249 20.17 9.49 0.52
CA SER A 249 19.38 10.60 0.01
C SER A 249 18.62 11.18 1.19
N GLU A 250 18.85 12.47 1.48
CA GLU A 250 18.02 13.26 2.38
C GLU A 250 16.62 13.34 1.76
N GLY A 251 15.86 12.24 1.77
CA GLY A 251 14.48 12.18 1.32
C GLY A 251 13.67 13.03 2.29
N THR A 252 13.53 14.31 1.97
CA THR A 252 12.56 15.21 2.56
C THR A 252 11.21 14.55 2.43
N SER A 253 10.63 14.12 3.56
CA SER A 253 9.22 13.72 3.59
C SER A 253 8.41 14.91 3.10
N LEU A 254 8.01 14.86 1.82
CA LEU A 254 7.18 15.87 1.19
C LEU A 254 5.77 15.68 1.72
N ASP A 255 5.32 16.63 2.53
CA ASP A 255 3.97 16.68 3.07
C ASP A 255 2.95 16.81 1.93
N ALA A 256 2.22 15.73 1.67
CA ALA A 256 1.20 15.68 0.63
C ALA A 256 0.09 16.72 0.86
N SER A 257 -0.18 17.09 2.11
CA SER A 257 -1.26 18.04 2.46
C SER A 257 -0.97 19.48 2.06
N ALA A 258 0.28 19.79 1.67
CA ALA A 258 0.66 21.07 1.09
C ALA A 258 0.17 21.24 -0.36
N TYR A 259 -0.30 20.17 -1.00
CA TYR A 259 -0.73 20.16 -2.39
C TYR A 259 -2.17 19.66 -2.50
N GLU A 260 -2.90 20.18 -3.48
CA GLU A 260 -4.30 19.80 -3.73
C GLU A 260 -4.50 19.62 -5.24
N LYS A 261 -5.21 18.56 -5.64
CA LYS A 261 -5.65 18.35 -7.02
C LYS A 261 -6.76 19.35 -7.37
N PRO A 262 -6.54 20.29 -8.31
CA PRO A 262 -7.59 21.19 -8.74
C PRO A 262 -8.75 20.43 -9.40
N SER A 263 -9.94 21.02 -9.39
CA SER A 263 -11.08 20.45 -10.12
C SER A 263 -10.82 20.39 -11.63
N GLU A 264 -11.49 19.46 -12.32
CA GLU A 264 -11.33 19.30 -13.78
C GLU A 264 -11.57 20.62 -14.55
N ASP A 265 -12.60 21.39 -14.17
CA ASP A 265 -12.88 22.70 -14.77
C ASP A 265 -11.70 23.67 -14.58
N THR A 266 -11.09 23.68 -13.39
CA THR A 266 -9.90 24.49 -13.11
C THR A 266 -8.72 24.04 -13.95
N LEU A 267 -8.49 22.73 -14.06
CA LEU A 267 -7.43 22.16 -14.88
C LEU A 267 -7.59 22.52 -16.37
N ARG A 268 -8.82 22.52 -16.89
CA ARG A 268 -9.11 22.93 -18.28
C ARG A 268 -8.79 24.41 -18.55
N GLU A 269 -8.84 25.26 -17.53
CA GLU A 269 -8.48 26.68 -17.64
C GLU A 269 -6.98 26.93 -17.46
N GLN A 270 -6.31 26.16 -16.60
CA GLN A 270 -4.90 26.35 -16.25
C GLN A 270 -3.94 25.65 -17.19
N LEU A 271 -4.29 24.45 -17.68
CA LEU A 271 -3.42 23.63 -18.52
C LEU A 271 -3.62 23.92 -20.00
N THR A 272 -2.55 23.79 -20.79
CA THR A 272 -2.70 23.73 -22.24
C THR A 272 -3.44 22.45 -22.65
N PRO A 273 -4.04 22.38 -23.85
CA PRO A 273 -4.71 21.17 -24.31
C PRO A 273 -3.82 19.92 -24.27
N GLU A 274 -2.53 20.04 -24.60
CA GLU A 274 -1.58 18.91 -24.54
C GLU A 274 -1.27 18.50 -23.10
N GLN A 275 -1.05 19.46 -22.19
CA GLN A 275 -0.85 19.17 -20.77
C GLN A 275 -2.08 18.50 -20.15
N PHE A 276 -3.29 18.97 -20.49
CA PHE A 276 -4.53 18.36 -20.03
C PHE A 276 -4.68 16.94 -20.57
N ASP A 277 -4.45 16.72 -21.87
CA ASP A 277 -4.57 15.39 -22.48
C ASP A 277 -3.53 14.41 -21.93
N VAL A 278 -2.29 14.85 -21.73
CA VAL A 278 -1.23 14.03 -21.13
C VAL A 278 -1.61 13.68 -19.70
N THR A 279 -1.87 14.67 -18.85
CA THR A 279 -2.08 14.43 -17.40
C THR A 279 -3.40 13.75 -17.08
N GLN A 280 -4.51 14.09 -17.76
CA GLN A 280 -5.85 13.62 -17.40
C GLN A 280 -6.35 12.47 -18.31
N ASN A 281 -5.88 12.40 -19.55
CA ASN A 281 -6.35 11.41 -20.53
C ASN A 281 -5.29 10.37 -20.91
N ALA A 282 -4.17 10.33 -20.17
CA ALA A 282 -3.04 9.43 -20.41
C ALA A 282 -2.49 9.48 -21.85
N ALA A 283 -2.52 10.66 -22.48
CA ALA A 283 -1.87 10.88 -23.75
C ALA A 283 -0.34 10.89 -23.59
N THR A 284 0.38 10.73 -24.70
CA THR A 284 1.85 10.79 -24.73
C THR A 284 2.29 11.84 -25.75
N GLU A 285 3.11 12.79 -25.32
CA GLU A 285 3.68 13.81 -26.21
C GLU A 285 4.62 13.17 -27.24
N ARG A 286 4.87 13.85 -28.36
CA ARG A 286 5.75 13.29 -29.39
C ARG A 286 7.21 13.30 -28.93
N PRO A 287 8.00 12.26 -29.25
CA PRO A 287 9.40 12.21 -28.87
C PRO A 287 10.18 13.39 -29.48
N PHE A 288 11.11 13.95 -28.71
CA PHE A 288 11.99 15.09 -29.05
C PHE A 288 11.24 16.41 -29.30
N THR A 289 10.01 16.55 -28.79
CA THR A 289 9.21 17.78 -28.98
C THR A 289 8.85 18.51 -27.69
N GLY A 290 8.76 17.79 -26.56
CA GLY A 290 8.42 18.40 -25.28
C GLY A 290 9.51 19.34 -24.75
N GLU A 291 9.14 20.33 -23.95
CA GLU A 291 10.04 21.41 -23.50
C GLU A 291 11.30 20.90 -22.76
N TYR A 292 11.20 19.76 -22.08
CA TYR A 292 12.23 19.29 -21.15
C TYR A 292 13.04 18.10 -21.63
N TYR A 293 12.83 17.63 -22.88
CA TYR A 293 13.52 16.43 -23.39
C TYR A 293 15.06 16.53 -23.37
N ASN A 294 15.60 17.74 -23.50
CA ASN A 294 17.03 18.03 -23.48
C ASN A 294 17.43 19.08 -22.44
N ASN A 295 16.58 19.33 -21.44
CA ASN A 295 16.90 20.26 -20.37
C ASN A 295 18.06 19.70 -19.52
N THR A 296 19.00 20.57 -19.17
CA THR A 296 20.18 20.26 -18.35
C THR A 296 20.41 21.30 -17.26
N GLU A 297 19.49 22.25 -17.09
CA GLU A 297 19.58 23.26 -16.06
C GLU A 297 19.37 22.65 -14.67
N PRO A 298 20.07 23.13 -13.63
CA PRO A 298 19.85 22.66 -12.28
C PRO A 298 18.51 23.18 -11.75
N GLY A 299 17.69 22.27 -11.23
CA GLY A 299 16.39 22.59 -10.64
C GLY A 299 15.58 21.34 -10.29
N ILE A 300 14.30 21.53 -10.02
CA ILE A 300 13.35 20.43 -9.80
C ILE A 300 12.24 20.47 -10.85
N TYR A 301 11.63 19.32 -11.08
CA TYR A 301 10.43 19.15 -11.88
C TYR A 301 9.26 18.88 -10.95
N VAL A 302 8.22 19.70 -11.05
CA VAL A 302 7.00 19.57 -10.27
C VAL A 302 5.85 19.13 -11.17
N ASP A 303 4.81 18.52 -10.59
CA ASP A 303 3.56 18.24 -11.29
C ASP A 303 2.98 19.56 -11.82
N VAL A 304 2.69 19.63 -13.12
CA VAL A 304 2.11 20.81 -13.74
C VAL A 304 0.71 21.14 -13.18
N ALA A 305 -0.02 20.14 -12.69
CA ALA A 305 -1.38 20.27 -12.17
C ALA A 305 -1.43 20.74 -10.71
N THR A 306 -0.53 20.27 -9.86
CA THR A 306 -0.59 20.50 -8.39
C THR A 306 0.58 21.31 -7.85
N GLY A 307 1.71 21.33 -8.56
CA GLY A 307 2.97 21.87 -8.05
C GLY A 307 3.70 20.98 -7.05
N GLU A 308 3.25 19.74 -6.83
CA GLU A 308 3.97 18.74 -6.01
C GLU A 308 5.33 18.42 -6.67
N PRO A 309 6.47 18.47 -5.95
CA PRO A 309 7.77 18.08 -6.47
C PRO A 309 7.82 16.59 -6.83
N LEU A 310 8.29 16.27 -8.03
CA LEU A 310 8.32 14.91 -8.56
C LEU A 310 9.74 14.40 -8.82
N PHE A 311 10.59 15.21 -9.45
CA PHE A 311 11.94 14.79 -9.85
C PHE A 311 12.98 15.89 -9.63
N SER A 312 14.21 15.50 -9.34
CA SER A 312 15.38 16.39 -9.32
C SER A 312 16.13 16.33 -10.65
N SER A 313 16.69 17.46 -11.09
CA SER A 313 17.64 17.48 -12.23
C SER A 313 18.90 16.65 -11.96
N ALA A 314 19.24 16.38 -10.69
CA ALA A 314 20.40 15.56 -10.33
C ALA A 314 20.24 14.08 -10.74
N ASP A 315 19.00 13.61 -10.80
CA ASP A 315 18.64 12.24 -11.22
C ASP A 315 18.25 12.17 -12.71
N GLN A 316 18.24 13.30 -13.42
CA GLN A 316 17.97 13.34 -14.85
C GLN A 316 19.17 12.85 -15.67
N TYR A 317 18.90 12.16 -16.77
CA TYR A 317 19.93 11.75 -17.73
C TYR A 317 19.38 11.64 -19.15
N ASP A 318 20.28 11.70 -20.15
CA ASP A 318 19.92 11.48 -21.55
C ASP A 318 19.82 9.98 -21.86
N ALA A 319 18.58 9.48 -21.96
CA ALA A 319 18.31 8.10 -22.36
C ALA A 319 18.22 7.93 -23.90
N GLY A 320 18.25 9.01 -24.68
CA GLY A 320 18.08 8.98 -26.14
C GLY A 320 16.67 8.57 -26.61
N CYS A 321 15.68 8.49 -25.71
CA CYS A 321 14.31 8.07 -26.04
C CYS A 321 13.42 9.21 -26.57
N GLY A 322 13.80 10.47 -26.32
CA GLY A 322 13.05 11.65 -26.76
C GLY A 322 12.12 12.26 -25.71
N TRP A 323 12.14 11.76 -24.48
CA TRP A 323 11.43 12.31 -23.33
C TRP A 323 12.40 12.51 -22.16
N PRO A 324 12.17 13.48 -21.25
CA PRO A 324 12.98 13.60 -20.05
C PRO A 324 12.96 12.28 -19.27
N SER A 325 14.16 11.83 -18.89
CA SER A 325 14.37 10.54 -18.24
C SER A 325 15.09 10.73 -16.91
N PHE A 326 14.58 10.06 -15.87
CA PHE A 326 15.12 10.13 -14.52
C PHE A 326 15.43 8.73 -13.98
N THR A 327 16.41 8.64 -13.08
CA THR A 327 16.75 7.37 -12.42
C THR A 327 15.85 7.05 -11.23
N LYS A 328 15.30 8.07 -10.57
CA LYS A 328 14.37 7.95 -9.44
C LYS A 328 13.54 9.23 -9.25
N PRO A 329 12.37 9.16 -8.59
CA PRO A 329 11.66 10.35 -8.11
C PRO A 329 12.42 11.05 -6.97
N ILE A 330 12.02 12.28 -6.65
CA ILE A 330 12.60 13.09 -5.57
C ILE A 330 12.32 12.49 -4.17
N ASP A 331 11.18 11.83 -4.02
CA ASP A 331 10.79 10.99 -2.89
C ASP A 331 9.97 9.81 -3.47
N PRO A 332 10.16 8.56 -3.02
CA PRO A 332 9.47 7.41 -3.59
C PRO A 332 7.94 7.50 -3.47
N ASN A 333 7.41 8.27 -2.51
CA ASN A 333 5.98 8.36 -2.25
C ASN A 333 5.26 9.40 -3.12
N VAL A 334 5.96 10.25 -3.88
CA VAL A 334 5.29 11.29 -4.70
C VAL A 334 4.78 10.75 -6.04
N VAL A 335 5.11 9.50 -6.36
CA VAL A 335 4.63 8.81 -7.55
C VAL A 335 4.00 7.47 -7.19
N SER A 336 3.04 7.03 -7.99
CA SER A 336 2.45 5.69 -7.94
C SER A 336 2.66 4.98 -9.27
N GLU A 337 2.83 3.65 -9.20
CA GLU A 337 3.14 2.79 -10.34
C GLU A 337 1.96 1.85 -10.62
N TRP A 338 1.49 1.83 -11.87
CA TRP A 338 0.28 1.12 -12.30
C TRP A 338 0.58 0.23 -13.50
N ALA A 339 0.01 -0.98 -13.53
CA ALA A 339 0.17 -1.84 -14.70
C ALA A 339 -0.59 -1.25 -15.91
N ASP A 340 0.12 -1.03 -17.01
CA ASP A 340 -0.43 -0.53 -18.27
C ASP A 340 -0.33 -1.62 -19.35
N THR A 341 -1.48 -2.16 -19.74
CA THR A 341 -1.62 -3.15 -20.83
C THR A 341 -2.10 -2.54 -22.15
N SER A 342 -2.17 -1.21 -22.22
CA SER A 342 -2.59 -0.49 -23.42
C SER A 342 -1.64 -0.74 -24.60
N HIS A 343 -2.15 -0.55 -25.81
CA HIS A 343 -1.40 -0.75 -27.05
C HIS A 343 -0.78 -2.16 -27.24
N GLY A 344 -1.23 -3.16 -26.47
CA GLY A 344 -0.74 -4.54 -26.54
C GLY A 344 0.66 -4.72 -25.96
N MET A 345 1.10 -3.80 -25.10
CA MET A 345 2.38 -3.86 -24.40
C MET A 345 2.15 -4.06 -22.90
N ASN A 346 3.11 -4.62 -22.18
CA ASN A 346 3.11 -4.64 -20.72
C ASN A 346 4.11 -3.59 -20.22
N ARG A 347 3.61 -2.49 -19.69
CA ARG A 347 4.42 -1.38 -19.15
C ARG A 347 3.95 -1.04 -17.73
N VAL A 348 4.71 -0.21 -17.05
CA VAL A 348 4.34 0.35 -15.76
C VAL A 348 4.13 1.85 -15.94
N GLU A 349 2.88 2.29 -15.90
CA GLU A 349 2.48 3.69 -15.89
C GLU A 349 2.89 4.34 -14.57
N VAL A 350 3.34 5.59 -14.64
CA VAL A 350 3.71 6.40 -13.48
C VAL A 350 2.73 7.57 -13.37
N LYS A 351 2.12 7.75 -12.19
CA LYS A 351 1.22 8.87 -11.87
C LYS A 351 1.73 9.66 -10.67
N SER A 352 1.44 10.96 -10.59
CA SER A 352 1.70 11.74 -9.38
C SER A 352 0.77 11.31 -8.24
N ARG A 353 1.26 11.36 -6.99
CA ARG A 353 0.47 10.96 -5.81
C ARG A 353 -0.74 11.86 -5.59
N VAL A 354 -0.54 13.18 -5.54
CA VAL A 354 -1.64 14.11 -5.20
C VAL A 354 -2.53 14.40 -6.40
N GLY A 355 -1.95 14.62 -7.57
CA GLY A 355 -2.70 14.98 -8.78
C GLY A 355 -3.35 13.79 -9.48
N GLU A 356 -2.85 12.57 -9.23
CA GLU A 356 -3.10 11.39 -10.07
C GLU A 356 -2.84 11.67 -11.56
N SER A 357 -1.98 12.65 -11.85
CA SER A 357 -1.65 13.05 -13.22
C SER A 357 -0.87 11.92 -13.87
N HIS A 358 -1.28 11.47 -15.05
CA HIS A 358 -0.44 10.61 -15.87
C HIS A 358 0.88 11.33 -16.20
N LEU A 359 1.99 10.75 -15.75
CA LEU A 359 3.32 11.31 -15.96
C LEU A 359 4.00 10.66 -17.16
N GLY A 360 3.95 9.33 -17.23
CA GLY A 360 4.61 8.54 -18.26
C GLY A 360 4.75 7.08 -17.83
N HIS A 361 5.92 6.48 -18.04
CA HIS A 361 6.18 5.07 -17.73
C HIS A 361 7.57 4.85 -17.13
N VAL A 362 7.71 3.83 -16.28
CA VAL A 362 8.99 3.37 -15.75
C VAL A 362 9.42 2.06 -16.42
N PHE A 363 10.72 1.93 -16.67
CA PHE A 363 11.34 0.78 -17.34
C PHE A 363 12.60 0.32 -16.59
N ASN A 364 12.95 -0.96 -16.72
CA ASN A 364 14.13 -1.56 -16.09
C ASN A 364 15.38 -1.52 -17.00
N ASP A 365 15.44 -0.56 -17.92
CA ASP A 365 16.52 -0.36 -18.90
C ASP A 365 17.37 0.89 -18.61
N GLY A 366 17.33 1.38 -17.36
CA GLY A 366 18.11 2.51 -16.89
C GLY A 366 19.57 2.17 -16.52
N PRO A 367 20.37 3.17 -16.12
CA PRO A 367 21.75 2.98 -15.69
C PRO A 367 21.81 2.08 -14.45
N THR A 368 22.49 0.94 -14.57
CA THR A 368 22.55 -0.08 -13.52
C THR A 368 23.29 0.40 -12.27
N ASP A 369 24.23 1.33 -12.42
CA ASP A 369 24.95 1.99 -11.33
C ASP A 369 24.08 2.99 -10.54
N LYS A 370 22.89 3.32 -11.04
CA LYS A 370 21.92 4.23 -10.43
C LYS A 370 20.56 3.57 -10.14
N GLY A 371 20.54 2.25 -9.98
CA GLY A 371 19.34 1.47 -9.64
C GLY A 371 18.66 0.77 -10.81
N GLY A 372 19.08 1.03 -12.07
CA GLY A 372 18.59 0.32 -13.25
C GLY A 372 17.20 0.74 -13.74
N LEU A 373 16.55 1.71 -13.09
CA LEU A 373 15.26 2.25 -13.49
C LEU A 373 15.40 3.45 -14.41
N ARG A 374 14.45 3.58 -15.34
CA ARG A 374 14.26 4.73 -16.22
C ARG A 374 12.82 5.21 -16.14
N TYR A 375 12.60 6.29 -15.41
CA TYR A 375 11.35 7.05 -15.40
C TYR A 375 11.30 7.93 -16.65
N CYS A 376 10.53 7.50 -17.65
CA CYS A 376 10.35 8.18 -18.93
C CYS A 376 9.08 9.03 -18.86
N ILE A 377 9.25 10.34 -18.65
CA ILE A 377 8.15 11.23 -18.27
C ILE A 377 7.84 12.20 -19.40
N ASN A 378 6.58 12.53 -19.61
CA ASN A 378 6.19 13.57 -20.56
C ASN A 378 6.62 14.94 -20.05
N SER A 379 7.19 15.80 -20.89
CA SER A 379 7.46 17.20 -20.51
C SER A 379 6.15 17.93 -20.19
N ALA A 380 5.07 17.63 -20.92
CA ALA A 380 3.75 18.20 -20.71
C ALA A 380 3.07 17.83 -19.39
N SER A 381 3.58 16.87 -18.61
CA SER A 381 3.10 16.63 -17.24
C SER A 381 3.92 17.36 -16.17
N LEU A 382 4.98 18.05 -16.58
CA LEU A 382 5.93 18.68 -15.69
C LEU A 382 5.92 20.20 -15.85
N ARG A 383 6.34 20.88 -14.78
CA ARG A 383 6.80 22.26 -14.81
C ARG A 383 8.17 22.33 -14.17
N PHE A 384 9.15 22.88 -14.87
CA PHE A 384 10.50 23.04 -14.32
C PHE A 384 10.59 24.28 -13.42
N VAL A 385 11.26 24.12 -12.28
CA VAL A 385 11.60 25.21 -11.34
C VAL A 385 13.12 25.30 -11.26
N PRO A 386 13.74 26.32 -11.90
CA PRO A 386 15.18 26.50 -11.85
C PRO A 386 15.69 26.69 -10.42
N LEU A 387 16.89 26.21 -10.12
CA LEU A 387 17.52 26.31 -8.80
C LEU A 387 17.57 27.75 -8.25
N ALA A 388 17.72 28.73 -9.15
CA ALA A 388 17.73 30.15 -8.80
C ALA A 388 16.37 30.68 -8.31
N ASP A 389 15.27 30.04 -8.72
CA ASP A 389 13.90 30.47 -8.43
C ASP A 389 13.23 29.62 -7.34
N MET A 390 13.84 28.51 -6.92
CA MET A 390 13.27 27.58 -5.94
C MET A 390 12.89 28.28 -4.63
N ASP A 391 13.75 29.15 -4.09
CA ASP A 391 13.44 29.89 -2.85
C ASP A 391 12.21 30.80 -3.02
N ALA A 392 12.14 31.52 -4.14
CA ALA A 392 11.05 32.45 -4.42
C ALA A 392 9.71 31.73 -4.68
N GLN A 393 9.76 30.47 -5.11
CA GLN A 393 8.61 29.64 -5.42
C GLN A 393 8.22 28.68 -4.27
N GLY A 394 8.88 28.77 -3.11
CA GLY A 394 8.52 27.96 -1.93
C GLY A 394 9.13 26.55 -1.90
N TYR A 395 10.13 26.27 -2.73
CA TYR A 395 10.84 24.98 -2.81
C TYR A 395 12.28 25.07 -2.24
N GLY A 396 12.59 26.09 -1.44
CA GLY A 396 13.94 26.35 -0.92
C GLY A 396 14.53 25.16 -0.14
N ASP A 397 13.68 24.44 0.59
CA ASP A 397 14.10 23.30 1.40
C ASP A 397 14.60 22.11 0.55
N LEU A 398 14.26 22.06 -0.75
CA LEU A 398 14.64 20.99 -1.67
C LEU A 398 15.92 21.26 -2.45
N LYS A 399 16.56 22.42 -2.25
CA LYS A 399 17.75 22.80 -3.04
C LYS A 399 18.94 21.84 -2.85
N HIS A 400 19.03 21.19 -1.69
CA HIS A 400 20.07 20.19 -1.44
C HIS A 400 19.97 18.98 -2.38
N LEU A 401 18.75 18.63 -2.83
CA LEU A 401 18.49 17.55 -3.80
C LEU A 401 18.91 17.88 -5.22
N VAL A 402 19.14 19.17 -5.51
CA VAL A 402 19.64 19.66 -6.81
C VAL A 402 21.15 19.84 -6.79
N ILE A 403 21.70 20.29 -5.66
CA ILE A 403 23.11 20.68 -5.51
C ILE A 403 24.00 19.49 -5.13
N SER A 404 23.44 18.46 -4.51
CA SER A 404 24.21 17.28 -4.13
C SER A 404 24.45 16.40 -5.36
N GLN A 405 25.72 16.27 -5.75
CA GLN A 405 26.43 15.06 -6.19
C GLN A 405 27.72 15.48 -6.92
N LYS A 406 28.83 15.50 -6.17
CA LYS A 406 30.17 15.23 -6.71
C LYS A 406 30.79 14.09 -5.92
#